data_AF-A0A0L1ML31-F1
#
_entry.id   AF-A0A0L1ML31-F1
#
_cell.length_a   1.000
_cell.length_b   1.000
_cell.length_c   1.000
_cell.angle_alpha   90.00
_cell.angle_beta   90.00
_cell.angle_gamma   90.00
#
_symmetry.space_group_name_H-M   'P 1'
#
loop_
_entity.id
_entity.type
_entity.pdbx_description
1 polymer ?
#
loop_
_entity_poly.entity_id
_entity_poly.type
_entity_poly.pdbx_seq_one_letter_code
_entity_poly.pdbx_strand_id
1 'polypeptide(L)'
;MSTVNIPGISYPFPGKPLVIPPLSLGDLEQLLDRINAIVAGGMDRGSIATVIDATHAALRRNYPDMLREEVAGLLDLRNMRDVLNAVMSASGMEAQPVNEQGEVPAPSTGANSTLT
;
A
#
# COMPACT_ATOMS: atom_id res chain seq x y z
N MET A 1 -9.50 -14.19 16.84
CA MET A 1 -9.43 -13.23 15.73
C MET A 1 -8.01 -13.27 15.20
N SER A 2 -7.77 -14.02 14.13
CA SER A 2 -6.42 -14.27 13.60
C SER A 2 -5.97 -13.07 12.77
N THR A 3 -5.39 -12.07 13.42
CA THR A 3 -4.72 -10.95 12.75
C THR A 3 -3.48 -11.49 12.06
N VAL A 4 -3.50 -11.55 10.72
CA VAL A 4 -2.31 -11.91 9.95
C VAL A 4 -1.36 -10.71 10.01
N ASN A 5 -0.29 -10.81 10.81
CA ASN A 5 0.63 -9.71 11.10
C ASN A 5 1.60 -9.49 9.94
N ILE A 6 1.06 -9.09 8.79
CA ILE A 6 1.86 -8.71 7.63
C ILE A 6 2.33 -7.28 7.86
N PRO A 7 3.65 -7.01 7.87
CA PRO A 7 4.16 -5.67 8.01
C PRO A 7 3.71 -4.82 6.81
N GLY A 8 3.25 -3.61 7.09
CA GLY A 8 2.66 -2.71 6.12
C GLY A 8 2.74 -1.25 6.58
N ILE A 9 2.10 -0.35 5.85
CA ILE A 9 2.08 1.08 6.17
C ILE A 9 0.85 1.39 7.01
N SER A 10 1.05 1.95 8.20
CA SER A 10 -0.04 2.47 9.03
C SER A 10 -0.62 3.73 8.41
N TYR A 11 -1.88 3.67 7.99
CA TYR A 11 -2.58 4.79 7.39
C TYR A 11 -3.77 5.24 8.27
N PRO A 12 -3.87 6.52 8.63
CA PRO A 12 -4.97 7.04 9.41
C PRO A 12 -6.22 7.23 8.53
N PHE A 13 -6.99 6.18 8.33
CA PHE A 13 -8.29 6.29 7.67
C PHE A 13 -9.30 7.05 8.54
N PRO A 14 -10.27 7.75 7.91
CA PRO A 14 -11.31 8.45 8.66
C PRO A 14 -12.09 7.48 9.56
N GLY A 15 -11.93 7.62 10.87
CA GLY A 15 -12.62 6.82 11.89
C GLY A 15 -11.81 5.67 12.49
N LYS A 16 -10.71 5.21 11.86
CA LYS A 16 -9.79 4.22 12.46
C LYS A 16 -8.42 4.17 11.76
N PRO A 17 -7.30 4.14 12.51
CA PRO A 17 -6.00 3.81 11.92
C PRO A 17 -5.98 2.34 11.48
N LEU A 18 -5.64 2.09 10.21
CA LEU A 18 -5.53 0.74 9.65
C LEU A 18 -4.13 0.54 9.06
N VAL A 19 -3.63 -0.69 9.12
CA VAL A 19 -2.36 -1.06 8.49
C VAL A 19 -2.64 -1.57 7.09
N ILE A 20 -2.04 -0.94 6.07
CA ILE A 20 -2.11 -1.33 4.66
C ILE A 20 -0.95 -2.30 4.39
N PRO A 21 -1.21 -3.61 4.20
CA PRO A 21 -0.16 -4.56 3.87
C PRO A 21 0.19 -4.53 2.36
N PRO A 22 1.33 -5.11 1.95
CA PRO A 22 1.69 -5.31 0.55
C PRO A 22 0.65 -6.11 -0.23
N LEU A 23 0.40 -5.76 -1.50
CA LEU A 23 -0.41 -6.58 -2.40
C LEU A 23 0.23 -7.96 -2.62
N SER A 24 -0.61 -8.94 -2.93
CA SER A 24 -0.13 -10.20 -3.51
C SER A 24 0.37 -9.95 -4.93
N LEU A 25 1.40 -10.70 -5.36
CA LEU A 25 1.89 -10.66 -6.75
C LEU A 25 0.77 -10.86 -7.78
N GLY A 26 -0.21 -11.74 -7.49
CA GLY A 26 -1.35 -11.98 -8.38
C GLY A 26 -2.28 -10.78 -8.53
N ASP A 27 -2.69 -10.17 -7.41
CA ASP A 27 -3.49 -8.93 -7.44
C ASP A 27 -2.70 -7.78 -8.07
N LEU A 28 -1.40 -7.70 -7.76
CA LEU A 28 -0.52 -6.68 -8.28
C LEU A 28 -0.46 -6.77 -9.82
N GLU A 29 -0.24 -7.94 -10.40
CA GLU A 29 -0.20 -8.14 -11.85
C GLU A 29 -1.47 -7.64 -12.55
N GLN A 30 -2.65 -7.91 -11.97
CA GLN A 30 -3.93 -7.49 -12.55
C GLN A 30 -4.18 -5.98 -12.40
N LEU A 31 -3.72 -5.40 -11.29
CA LEU A 31 -3.97 -4.00 -10.95
C LEU A 31 -2.88 -3.06 -11.48
N LEU A 32 -1.66 -3.56 -11.76
CA LEU A 32 -0.50 -2.77 -12.17
C LEU A 32 -0.78 -1.94 -13.42
N ASP A 33 -1.37 -2.56 -14.44
CA ASP A 33 -1.70 -1.93 -15.72
C ASP A 33 -2.71 -0.78 -15.52
N ARG A 34 -3.73 -1.04 -14.69
CA ARG A 34 -4.74 -0.04 -14.33
C ARG A 34 -4.15 1.08 -13.49
N ILE A 35 -3.34 0.76 -12.49
CA ILE A 35 -2.66 1.75 -11.64
C ILE A 35 -1.78 2.67 -12.48
N ASN A 36 -1.02 2.13 -13.43
CA ASN A 36 -0.22 2.93 -14.36
C ASN A 36 -1.08 3.88 -15.21
N ALA A 37 -2.24 3.43 -15.70
CA ALA A 37 -3.17 4.28 -16.43
C ALA A 37 -3.69 5.47 -15.58
N ILE A 38 -3.88 5.27 -14.27
CA ILE A 38 -4.29 6.32 -13.33
C ILE A 38 -3.15 7.33 -13.14
N VAL A 39 -1.94 6.83 -12.92
CA VAL A 39 -0.73 7.66 -12.74
C VAL A 39 -0.45 8.48 -14.00
N ALA A 40 -0.75 7.95 -15.18
CA ALA A 40 -0.63 8.64 -16.46
C ALA A 40 -1.65 9.79 -16.66
N GLY A 41 -2.54 10.04 -15.69
CA GLY A 41 -3.49 11.17 -15.71
C GLY A 41 -4.92 10.80 -16.11
N GLY A 42 -5.22 9.51 -16.28
CA GLY A 42 -6.59 9.05 -16.48
C GLY A 42 -7.37 9.08 -15.16
N MET A 43 -8.15 10.12 -14.92
CA MET A 43 -9.10 10.16 -13.81
C MET A 43 -10.51 9.85 -14.31
N ASP A 44 -10.81 8.56 -14.43
CA ASP A 44 -12.11 8.04 -14.86
C ASP A 44 -12.76 7.19 -13.75
N ARG A 45 -14.03 6.81 -13.92
CA ARG A 45 -14.72 5.84 -13.06
C ARG A 45 -13.91 4.55 -12.89
N GLY A 46 -13.19 4.11 -13.92
CA GLY A 46 -12.29 2.95 -13.85
C GLY A 46 -11.13 3.14 -12.85
N SER A 47 -10.62 4.36 -12.73
CA SER A 47 -9.54 4.73 -11.81
C SER A 47 -9.99 4.59 -10.36
N ILE A 48 -11.17 5.11 -10.04
CA ILE A 48 -11.77 5.02 -8.70
C ILE A 48 -11.98 3.56 -8.31
N ALA A 49 -12.56 2.76 -9.21
CA ALA A 49 -12.79 1.35 -8.98
C ALA A 49 -11.48 0.59 -8.71
N THR A 50 -10.40 0.94 -9.43
CA THR A 50 -9.07 0.32 -9.27
C THR A 50 -8.44 0.65 -7.92
N VAL A 51 -8.51 1.91 -7.45
CA VAL A 51 -7.96 2.26 -6.13
C VAL A 51 -8.70 1.52 -5.02
N ILE A 52 -10.04 1.44 -5.11
CA ILE A 52 -10.85 0.69 -4.14
C ILE A 52 -10.45 -0.80 -4.16
N ASP A 53 -10.31 -1.38 -5.34
CA ASP A 53 -9.94 -2.79 -5.50
C ASP A 53 -8.53 -3.09 -4.98
N ALA A 54 -7.55 -2.23 -5.29
CA ALA A 54 -6.18 -2.34 -4.80
C ALA A 54 -6.10 -2.21 -3.27
N THR A 55 -6.80 -1.23 -2.70
CA THR A 55 -6.84 -1.02 -1.25
C THR A 55 -7.57 -2.17 -0.55
N HIS A 56 -8.65 -2.68 -1.14
CA HIS A 56 -9.37 -3.84 -0.60
C HIS A 56 -8.54 -5.11 -0.68
N ALA A 57 -7.88 -5.40 -1.80
CA ALA A 57 -7.00 -6.54 -1.97
C ALA A 57 -5.83 -6.51 -0.97
N ALA A 58 -5.24 -5.32 -0.75
CA ALA A 58 -4.27 -5.10 0.31
C ALA A 58 -4.90 -5.41 1.68
N LEU A 59 -5.92 -4.67 2.10
CA LEU A 59 -6.49 -4.78 3.44
C LEU A 59 -7.03 -6.18 3.74
N ARG A 60 -7.59 -6.89 2.76
CA ARG A 60 -8.09 -8.27 2.90
C ARG A 60 -7.02 -9.25 3.38
N ARG A 61 -5.74 -8.99 3.14
CA ARG A 61 -4.64 -9.82 3.66
C ARG A 61 -4.54 -9.78 5.19
N ASN A 62 -4.80 -8.63 5.82
CA ASN A 62 -4.74 -8.47 7.28
C ASN A 62 -6.16 -8.57 7.91
N TYR A 63 -7.16 -8.11 7.17
CA TYR A 63 -8.57 -8.03 7.55
C TYR A 63 -9.45 -8.77 6.52
N PRO A 64 -9.49 -10.11 6.52
CA PRO A 64 -10.25 -10.90 5.53
C PRO A 64 -11.77 -10.64 5.58
N ASP A 65 -12.30 -10.20 6.72
CA ASP A 65 -13.69 -9.80 6.92
C ASP A 65 -14.01 -8.39 6.39
N MET A 66 -13.01 -7.63 5.92
CA MET A 66 -13.24 -6.29 5.39
C MET A 66 -13.91 -6.34 4.02
N LEU A 67 -15.04 -5.64 3.91
CA LEU A 67 -15.84 -5.57 2.68
C LEU A 67 -15.32 -4.47 1.76
N ARG A 68 -15.50 -4.65 0.45
CA ARG A 68 -15.17 -3.64 -0.56
C ARG A 68 -15.95 -2.34 -0.34
N GLU A 69 -17.20 -2.44 0.09
CA GLU A 69 -18.09 -1.30 0.35
C GLU A 69 -17.61 -0.46 1.53
N GLU A 70 -17.11 -1.09 2.58
CA GLU A 70 -16.50 -0.42 3.73
C GLU A 70 -15.26 0.37 3.30
N VAL A 71 -14.40 -0.23 2.46
CA VAL A 71 -13.22 0.44 1.90
C VAL A 71 -13.64 1.62 1.01
N ALA A 72 -14.66 1.46 0.17
CA ALA A 72 -15.19 2.53 -0.67
C ALA A 72 -15.73 3.72 0.16
N GLY A 73 -16.31 3.47 1.34
CA GLY A 73 -16.76 4.52 2.25
C GLY A 73 -15.63 5.26 2.99
N LEU A 74 -14.42 4.67 3.07
CA LEU A 74 -13.24 5.27 3.68
C LEU A 74 -12.39 6.06 2.68
N LEU A 75 -12.59 5.82 1.37
CA LEU A 75 -11.87 6.48 0.29
C LEU A 75 -12.70 7.62 -0.31
N ASP A 76 -12.05 8.76 -0.41
CA ASP A 76 -12.53 9.99 -1.04
C ASP A 76 -11.56 10.45 -2.12
N LEU A 77 -12.01 11.33 -3.02
CA LEU A 77 -11.14 11.93 -4.04
C LEU A 77 -9.91 12.64 -3.45
N ARG A 78 -9.98 13.06 -2.18
CA ARG A 78 -8.90 13.74 -1.46
C ARG A 78 -7.80 12.78 -0.98
N ASN A 79 -8.16 11.58 -0.50
CA ASN A 79 -7.21 10.62 0.07
C ASN A 79 -6.92 9.44 -0.87
N MET A 80 -7.70 9.21 -1.95
CA MET A 80 -7.51 8.07 -2.85
C MET A 80 -6.09 7.99 -3.45
N ARG A 81 -5.48 9.14 -3.76
CA ARG A 81 -4.10 9.21 -4.28
C ARG A 81 -3.08 8.86 -3.21
N ASP A 82 -3.35 9.28 -1.98
CA ASP A 82 -2.49 9.07 -0.83
C ASP A 82 -2.54 7.61 -0.37
N VAL A 83 -3.74 7.02 -0.33
CA VAL A 83 -3.96 5.59 -0.07
C VAL A 83 -3.34 4.74 -1.18
N LEU A 84 -3.53 5.08 -2.46
CA LEU A 84 -2.88 4.37 -3.56
C LEU A 84 -1.35 4.41 -3.41
N ASN A 85 -0.78 5.56 -3.06
CA ASN A 85 0.65 5.69 -2.82
C ASN A 85 1.11 4.82 -1.63
N ALA A 86 0.36 4.82 -0.53
CA ALA A 86 0.64 3.94 0.61
C ALA A 86 0.59 2.45 0.23
N VAL A 87 -0.37 2.04 -0.60
CA VAL A 87 -0.49 0.67 -1.13
C VAL A 87 0.72 0.32 -2.02
N MET A 88 1.12 1.24 -2.90
CA MET A 88 2.29 1.06 -3.78
C MET A 88 3.59 0.97 -2.98
N SER A 89 3.78 1.88 -2.01
CA SER A 89 4.92 1.90 -1.11
C SER A 89 4.97 0.66 -0.21
N ALA A 90 3.83 0.17 0.29
CA ALA A 90 3.76 -1.08 1.05
C ALA A 90 4.16 -2.29 0.19
N SER A 91 3.84 -2.24 -1.11
CA SER A 91 4.16 -3.30 -2.08
C SER A 91 5.58 -3.23 -2.64
N GLY A 92 6.40 -2.27 -2.21
CA GLY A 92 7.77 -2.08 -2.68
C GLY A 92 7.88 -1.46 -4.07
N MET A 93 6.79 -0.87 -4.58
CA MET A 93 6.81 -0.08 -5.81
C MET A 93 7.20 1.35 -5.44
N GLU A 94 8.37 1.79 -5.88
CA GLU A 94 8.95 3.06 -5.44
C GLU A 94 8.07 4.29 -5.75
N ALA A 95 7.56 4.88 -4.67
CA ALA A 95 7.40 6.33 -4.51
C ALA A 95 7.78 6.66 -3.05
N GLN A 96 9.06 6.94 -2.80
CA GLN A 96 9.58 7.32 -1.46
C GLN A 96 8.89 8.59 -0.92
N PRO A 97 8.83 8.86 0.40
CA PRO A 97 8.63 7.96 1.56
C PRO A 97 7.54 8.47 2.55
N VAL A 98 6.93 7.59 3.36
CA VAL A 98 6.42 7.98 4.69
C VAL A 98 7.01 7.05 5.76
N ASN A 99 7.96 7.58 6.52
CA ASN A 99 8.60 6.91 7.64
C ASN A 99 7.70 6.99 8.86
N GLU A 100 7.53 5.89 9.60
CA GLU A 100 7.36 5.84 11.06
C GLU A 100 7.27 4.38 11.54
N GLN A 101 8.41 3.66 11.55
CA GLN A 101 8.59 2.25 12.00
C GLN A 101 8.54 1.16 10.91
N GLY A 102 9.47 1.23 9.95
CA GLY A 102 9.86 0.08 9.12
C GLY A 102 11.36 -0.12 9.26
N GLU A 103 11.77 -0.99 10.19
CA GLU A 103 13.17 -1.39 10.36
C GLU A 103 13.73 -1.87 9.01
N VAL A 104 14.67 -1.11 8.46
CA VAL A 104 15.50 -1.55 7.34
C VAL A 104 16.63 -2.39 7.94
N PRO A 105 16.69 -3.72 7.75
CA PRO A 105 17.88 -4.46 8.14
C PRO A 105 19.02 -3.96 7.26
N ALA A 106 19.95 -3.22 7.84
CA ALA A 106 21.18 -2.84 7.15
C ALA A 106 22.01 -4.11 6.90
N PRO A 107 22.33 -4.49 5.65
CA PRO A 107 23.46 -5.38 5.40
C PRO A 107 24.72 -4.50 5.40
N SER A 108 25.25 -4.18 6.57
CA SER A 108 26.63 -3.68 6.63
C SER A 108 27.56 -4.84 6.95
N THR A 109 27.80 -5.66 5.93
CA THR A 109 28.98 -6.53 5.88
C THR A 109 30.09 -5.74 5.21
N GLY A 110 31.12 -5.40 5.98
CA GLY A 110 32.49 -5.45 5.49
C GLY A 110 33.18 -4.13 5.14
N ALA A 111 34.36 -4.00 5.75
CA ALA A 111 35.53 -3.26 5.30
C ALA A 111 35.50 -1.73 5.43
N ASN A 112 36.12 -1.24 6.50
CA ASN A 112 37.06 -0.13 6.31
C ASN A 112 38.39 -0.41 7.01
N SER A 113 39.34 -0.76 6.15
CA SER A 113 40.77 -0.67 6.33
C SER A 113 41.16 0.68 6.94
N THR A 114 41.98 0.68 7.99
CA THR A 114 42.76 1.86 8.39
C THR A 114 44.22 1.57 8.06
N LEU A 115 44.71 2.32 7.07
CA LEU A 115 46.09 2.34 6.61
C LEU A 115 46.85 3.36 7.47
N THR A 116 48.01 2.93 7.99
CA THR A 116 49.05 3.74 8.65
C THR A 116 49.76 4.66 7.66
#